data_AF-A0A378B7U9-F1
#
_entry.id   AF-A0A378B7U9-F1
#
_cell.length_a   1.000
_cell.length_b   1.000
_cell.length_c   1.000
_cell.angle_alpha   90.00
_cell.angle_beta   90.00
_cell.angle_gamma   90.00
#
_symmetry.space_group_name_H-M   'P 1'
#
loop_
_entity.id
_entity.type
_entity.pdbx_description
1 polymer ?
#
loop_
_entity_poly.entity_id
_entity_poly.type
_entity_poly.pdbx_seq_one_letter_code
_entity_poly.pdbx_strand_id
1 'polypeptide(L)'
;MKAKIVAANGLDLRLFRTLPDYYRALPGKLSDTLVAMDRAGASKAELAQAMGGLRGMRLGMLEGNTDEGYISVGAGIGNIHAITSVAEVVNQLAV
;
A
#
# COMPACT_ATOMS: atom_id res chain seq x y z
N MET A 1 1.65 12.35 -0.09
CA MET A 1 1.82 10.87 -0.08
C MET A 1 3.12 10.43 0.60
N LYS A 2 4.33 10.78 0.11
CA LYS A 2 5.62 10.32 0.68
C LYS A 2 5.76 10.49 2.20
N ALA A 3 5.30 11.61 2.77
CA ALA A 3 5.31 11.82 4.22
C ALA A 3 4.52 10.75 5.01
N LYS A 4 3.42 10.21 4.45
CA LYS A 4 2.66 9.11 5.06
C LYS A 4 3.48 7.82 5.11
N ILE A 5 4.36 7.59 4.14
CA ILE A 5 5.25 6.42 4.12
C ILE A 5 6.32 6.55 5.20
N VAL A 6 6.95 7.73 5.31
CA VAL A 6 7.97 8.01 6.33
C VAL A 6 7.41 7.90 7.75
N ALA A 7 6.14 8.28 7.94
CA ALA A 7 5.48 8.21 9.25
C ALA A 7 4.96 6.80 9.62
N ALA A 8 4.96 5.84 8.68
CA ALA A 8 4.40 4.50 8.89
C ALA A 8 5.49 3.46 9.13
N ASN A 9 5.13 2.35 9.80
CA ASN A 9 5.98 1.17 9.93
C ASN A 9 5.53 0.06 8.97
N GLY A 10 6.46 -0.80 8.53
CA GLY A 10 6.15 -1.99 7.74
C GLY A 10 5.19 -2.97 8.43
N LEU A 11 5.09 -2.92 9.77
CA LEU A 11 4.16 -3.73 10.56
C LEU A 11 2.72 -3.19 10.54
N ASP A 12 2.51 -1.93 10.13
CA ASP A 12 1.18 -1.30 10.12
C ASP A 12 0.37 -1.64 8.86
N LEU A 13 0.98 -2.37 7.92
CA LEU A 13 0.41 -2.61 6.59
C LEU A 13 -0.81 -3.52 6.62
N ARG A 14 -1.79 -3.19 5.78
CA ARG A 14 -2.95 -4.01 5.50
C ARG A 14 -2.61 -5.03 4.43
N LEU A 15 -2.71 -6.30 4.78
CA LEU A 15 -2.50 -7.44 3.89
C LEU A 15 -3.85 -8.09 3.59
N PHE A 16 -4.17 -8.23 2.31
CA PHE A 16 -5.38 -8.89 1.85
C PHE A 16 -5.11 -9.69 0.57
N ARG A 17 -5.87 -10.78 0.37
CA ARG A 17 -5.87 -11.57 -0.86
C ARG A 17 -6.54 -10.81 -2.00
N THR A 18 -6.03 -10.97 -3.22
CA THR A 18 -6.62 -10.43 -4.44
C THR A 18 -6.06 -11.18 -5.64
N LEU A 19 -6.30 -10.70 -6.86
CA LEU A 19 -5.64 -11.21 -8.06
C LEU A 19 -4.37 -10.38 -8.37
N PRO A 20 -3.21 -11.03 -8.64
CA PRO A 20 -3.02 -12.49 -8.71
C PRO A 20 -2.95 -13.19 -7.34
N ASP A 21 -2.43 -12.53 -6.30
CA ASP A 21 -2.22 -13.16 -4.99
C ASP A 21 -2.52 -12.28 -3.77
N TYR A 22 -1.59 -11.40 -3.41
CA TYR A 22 -1.69 -10.58 -2.20
C TYR A 22 -1.22 -9.16 -2.49
N TYR A 23 -1.85 -8.20 -1.83
CA TYR A 23 -1.39 -6.81 -1.81
C TYR A 23 -1.16 -6.35 -0.37
N ARG A 24 -0.15 -5.49 -0.21
CA ARG A 24 0.08 -4.73 1.02
C ARG A 24 -0.17 -3.26 0.75
N ALA A 25 -0.94 -2.62 1.62
CA ALA A 25 -1.20 -1.19 1.54
C ALA A 25 -1.05 -0.51 2.90
N LEU A 26 -0.77 0.80 2.89
CA LEU A 26 -0.92 1.60 4.10
C LEU A 26 -2.37 1.55 4.63
N PRO A 27 -2.59 1.77 5.93
CA PRO A 27 -3.93 1.94 6.49
C PRO A 27 -4.74 3.03 5.77
N GLY A 28 -6.02 2.76 5.56
CA GLY A 28 -6.95 3.61 4.84
C GLY A 28 -8.30 2.91 4.71
N LYS A 29 -9.37 3.67 4.47
CA LYS A 29 -10.74 3.13 4.47
C LYS A 29 -10.92 2.01 3.44
N LEU A 30 -10.39 2.15 2.22
CA LEU A 30 -10.46 1.08 1.22
C LEU A 30 -9.66 -0.15 1.66
N SER A 31 -8.41 0.02 2.11
CA SER A 31 -7.57 -1.12 2.50
C SER A 31 -8.10 -1.85 3.74
N ASP A 32 -8.69 -1.13 4.70
CA ASP A 32 -9.39 -1.72 5.86
C ASP A 32 -10.64 -2.50 5.42
N THR A 33 -11.40 -1.98 4.46
CA THR A 33 -12.56 -2.67 3.88
C THR A 33 -12.15 -3.96 3.18
N LEU A 34 -11.08 -3.93 2.38
CA LEU A 34 -10.56 -5.12 1.68
C LEU A 34 -10.08 -6.19 2.65
N VAL A 35 -9.41 -5.80 3.74
CA VAL A 35 -9.04 -6.75 4.83
C VAL A 35 -10.28 -7.36 5.47
N ALA A 36 -11.31 -6.56 5.75
CA ALA A 36 -12.55 -7.05 6.33
C ALA A 36 -13.28 -8.03 5.39
N MET A 37 -13.35 -7.72 4.09
CA MET A 37 -13.91 -8.61 3.06
C MET A 37 -13.13 -9.93 2.98
N ASP A 38 -11.81 -9.86 2.99
CA ASP A 38 -10.95 -11.05 2.94
C ASP A 38 -11.17 -11.95 4.15
N ARG A 39 -11.25 -11.36 5.36
CA ARG A 39 -11.58 -12.07 6.60
C ARG A 39 -12.99 -12.67 6.59
N ALA A 40 -13.93 -12.02 5.91
CA ALA A 40 -15.29 -12.54 5.73
C ALA A 40 -15.37 -13.67 4.68
N GLY A 41 -14.26 -14.01 4.01
CA GLY A 41 -14.20 -15.11 3.06
C GLY A 41 -14.53 -14.73 1.62
N ALA A 42 -14.51 -13.43 1.28
CA ALA A 42 -14.67 -12.99 -0.11
C ALA A 42 -13.63 -13.64 -1.02
N SER A 43 -14.02 -13.94 -2.25
CA SER A 43 -13.14 -14.50 -3.27
C SER A 43 -12.10 -13.48 -3.72
N LYS A 44 -10.97 -13.97 -4.27
CA LYS A 44 -9.94 -13.12 -4.88
C LYS A 44 -10.51 -12.20 -5.98
N ALA A 45 -11.52 -12.66 -6.72
CA ALA A 45 -12.15 -11.89 -7.80
C ALA A 45 -13.00 -10.74 -7.27
N GLU A 46 -13.79 -10.97 -6.22
CA GLU A 46 -14.58 -9.92 -5.54
C GLU A 46 -13.65 -8.87 -4.91
N LEU A 47 -12.57 -9.30 -4.26
CA LEU A 47 -11.54 -8.42 -3.71
C LEU A 47 -10.85 -7.61 -4.81
N ALA A 48 -10.51 -8.21 -5.95
CA ALA A 48 -9.91 -7.52 -7.09
C ALA A 48 -10.84 -6.46 -7.69
N GLN A 49 -12.14 -6.78 -7.80
CA GLN A 49 -13.16 -5.85 -8.27
C GLN A 49 -13.30 -4.66 -7.31
N ALA A 50 -13.41 -4.92 -6.00
CA ALA A 50 -13.52 -3.89 -4.97
C ALA A 50 -12.26 -3.01 -4.87
N MET A 51 -11.07 -3.60 -5.07
CA MET A 51 -9.78 -2.88 -5.07
C MET A 51 -9.68 -1.90 -6.25
N GLY A 52 -10.40 -2.13 -7.35
CA GLY A 52 -10.43 -1.22 -8.50
C GLY A 52 -9.13 -1.18 -9.32
N GLY A 53 -8.23 -2.16 -9.14
CA GLY A 53 -6.98 -2.30 -9.89
C GLY A 53 -6.14 -1.02 -9.96
N LEU A 54 -5.63 -0.71 -11.16
CA LEU A 54 -4.80 0.49 -11.39
C LEU A 54 -5.52 1.80 -11.09
N ARG A 55 -6.86 1.85 -11.22
CA ARG A 55 -7.62 3.05 -10.85
C ARG A 55 -7.52 3.30 -9.34
N GLY A 56 -7.75 2.28 -8.52
CA GLY A 56 -7.62 2.38 -7.06
C GLY A 56 -6.19 2.75 -6.63
N MET A 57 -5.18 2.18 -7.31
CA MET A 57 -3.78 2.53 -7.06
C MET A 57 -3.48 3.99 -7.39
N ARG A 58 -3.97 4.50 -8.53
CA ARG A 58 -3.80 5.89 -8.96
C ARG A 58 -4.41 6.87 -7.95
N LEU A 59 -5.63 6.61 -7.49
CA LEU A 59 -6.32 7.43 -6.49
C LEU A 59 -5.52 7.49 -5.17
N GLY A 60 -5.00 6.35 -4.70
CA GLY A 60 -4.22 6.31 -3.46
C GLY A 60 -2.82 6.92 -3.61
N MET A 61 -2.04 6.47 -4.60
CA MET A 61 -0.63 6.83 -4.75
C MET A 61 -0.39 8.23 -5.31
N LEU A 62 -1.18 8.66 -6.30
CA LEU A 62 -0.98 9.96 -6.96
C LEU A 62 -1.83 11.05 -6.33
N GLU A 63 -3.10 10.75 -6.05
CA GLU A 63 -4.05 11.76 -5.56
C GLU A 63 -4.15 11.78 -4.03
N GLY A 64 -3.63 10.76 -3.34
CA GLY A 64 -3.66 10.67 -1.88
C GLY A 64 -5.02 10.33 -1.30
N ASN A 65 -6.00 9.97 -2.13
CA ASN A 65 -7.34 9.56 -1.74
C ASN A 65 -7.31 8.09 -1.26
N THR A 66 -7.29 7.90 0.06
CA THR A 66 -7.31 6.58 0.71
C THR A 66 -8.72 6.07 1.01
N ASP A 67 -9.74 6.87 0.67
CA ASP A 67 -11.14 6.47 0.84
C ASP A 67 -11.58 5.57 -0.30
N GLU A 68 -11.16 5.90 -1.53
CA GLU A 68 -11.45 5.14 -2.75
C GLU A 68 -10.19 4.51 -3.38
N GLY A 69 -9.02 4.76 -2.81
CA GLY A 69 -7.74 4.30 -3.35
C GLY A 69 -6.87 3.65 -2.30
N TYR A 70 -5.78 3.01 -2.76
CA TYR A 70 -4.83 2.33 -1.89
C TYR A 70 -3.39 2.71 -2.23
N ILE A 71 -2.55 2.79 -1.19
CA ILE A 71 -1.11 3.10 -1.33
C ILE A 71 -0.33 1.80 -1.13
N SER A 72 0.05 1.16 -2.24
CA SER A 72 0.79 -0.11 -2.24
C SER A 72 2.27 0.08 -1.89
N VAL A 73 2.74 -0.58 -0.83
CA VAL A 73 4.13 -0.48 -0.37
C VAL A 73 4.60 -1.81 0.23
N GLY A 74 5.91 -2.06 0.17
CA GLY A 74 6.53 -3.21 0.84
C GLY A 74 6.83 -2.93 2.32
N ALA A 75 7.07 -3.97 3.11
CA ALA A 75 7.42 -3.83 4.54
C ALA A 75 8.77 -3.09 4.76
N GLY A 76 9.61 -2.99 3.73
CA GLY A 76 10.86 -2.23 3.78
C GLY A 76 10.71 -0.75 4.12
N ILE A 77 9.50 -0.18 4.05
CA ILE A 77 9.22 1.20 4.48
C ILE A 77 9.58 1.44 5.95
N GLY A 78 9.62 0.40 6.79
CA GLY A 78 10.02 0.53 8.19
C GLY A 78 11.46 1.01 8.38
N ASN A 79 12.30 0.96 7.35
CA ASN A 79 13.66 1.49 7.35
C ASN A 79 13.79 2.88 6.70
N ILE A 80 12.68 3.46 6.20
CA ILE A 80 12.68 4.74 5.48
C ILE A 80 12.25 5.84 6.44
N HIS A 81 13.21 6.56 7.01
CA HIS A 81 12.95 7.62 8.00
C HIS A 81 12.98 9.04 7.45
N ALA A 82 13.33 9.21 6.18
CA ALA A 82 13.39 10.51 5.53
C ALA A 82 13.07 10.40 4.03
N ILE A 83 12.66 11.54 3.44
CA ILE A 83 12.55 11.67 1.99
C ILE A 83 13.94 12.03 1.47
N THR A 84 14.57 11.08 0.80
CA THR A 84 15.94 11.19 0.31
C THR A 84 15.95 11.17 -1.22
N SER A 85 16.94 11.82 -1.84
CA SER A 85 17.10 11.77 -3.29
C SER A 85 17.57 10.38 -3.74
N VAL A 86 17.31 10.03 -5.01
CA VAL A 86 17.75 8.74 -5.57
C VAL A 86 19.28 8.63 -5.54
N ALA A 87 20.00 9.72 -5.82
CA ALA A 87 21.46 9.73 -5.81
C ALA A 87 22.03 9.39 -4.42
N GLU A 88 21.49 9.99 -3.37
CA GLU A 88 21.88 9.70 -1.99
C GLU A 88 21.57 8.24 -1.60
N VAL A 89 20.40 7.71 -1.98
CA VAL A 89 20.05 6.30 -1.72
C VAL A 89 21.04 5.36 -2.42
N VAL A 90 21.37 5.61 -3.69
CA VAL A 90 22.34 4.78 -4.43
C VAL A 90 23.72 4.85 -3.79
N ASN A 91 24.18 6.04 -3.38
CA ASN A 91 25.48 6.21 -2.72
C ASN A 91 25.54 5.45 -1.37
N GLN A 92 24.44 5.38 -0.62
CA GLN A 92 24.37 4.63 0.63
C GLN A 92 24.40 3.11 0.43
N LEU A 93 23.90 2.60 -0.70
CA LEU A 93 23.87 1.16 -1.01
C LEU A 93 25.14 0.64 -1.68
N ALA A 94 25.97 1.51 -2.25
CA ALA A 94 27.19 1.15 -2.97
C ALA A 94 28.39 0.87 -2.05
N VAL A 95 28.17 0.80 -0.73
CA VAL A 95 29.19 0.59 0.32
C VAL A 95 29.31 -0.88 0.68
#